data_AF-A0A3D1AWK9-F1
#
_entry.id   AF-A0A3D1AWK9-F1
#
_cell.length_a   1.000
_cell.length_b   1.000
_cell.length_c   1.000
_cell.angle_alpha   90.00
_cell.angle_beta   90.00
_cell.angle_gamma   90.00
#
_symmetry.space_group_name_H-M   'P 1'
#
loop_
_entity.id
_entity.type
_entity.pdbx_description
1 polymer ?
#
loop_
_entity_poly.entity_id
_entity_poly.type
_entity_poly.pdbx_seq_one_letter_code
_entity_poly.pdbx_strand_id
1 'polypeptide(L)'
;MPATDKPDEPREGKPEETHPVVREHIDLIYRLEKESLARRSFLERAADAVGDFLGSAAFLLLHATVFTLYFLINLRHIPWIPVFDPYPFELLSMATSVEALFLSTFVLMKQNRMGRRADSRTHLDLQINLLTEKEITLVLQMLRVMGEHMGVSQKFETGELQGLAQVTPVEQLATELDEKMPE
;
A
#
# COMPACT_ATOMS: atom_id res chain seq x y z
N MET A 1 40.11 21.18 47.44
CA MET A 1 40.56 20.50 46.21
C MET A 1 40.65 19.01 46.49
N PRO A 2 40.18 18.11 45.62
CA PRO A 2 38.96 18.14 44.81
C PRO A 2 38.05 16.93 45.15
N ALA A 3 36.73 17.13 45.21
CA ALA A 3 35.77 16.04 45.13
C ALA A 3 35.65 15.67 43.65
N THR A 4 36.00 14.43 43.32
CA THR A 4 35.94 13.88 41.97
C THR A 4 34.50 13.77 41.50
N ASP A 5 34.19 14.55 40.48
CA ASP A 5 33.03 14.43 39.61
C ASP A 5 33.02 13.05 38.95
N LYS A 6 31.94 12.29 39.14
CA LYS A 6 31.72 10.98 38.51
C LYS A 6 30.60 11.19 37.50
N PRO A 7 30.80 10.88 36.21
CA PRO A 7 29.81 11.22 35.18
C PRO A 7 28.53 10.41 35.39
N ASP A 8 27.39 11.09 35.25
CA ASP A 8 26.05 10.50 35.25
C ASP A 8 25.98 9.30 34.30
N GLU A 9 25.72 8.12 34.85
CA GLU A 9 25.38 6.94 34.06
C GLU A 9 24.06 7.20 33.30
N PRO A 10 23.95 6.78 32.02
CA PRO A 10 22.69 6.88 31.31
C PRO A 10 21.66 6.02 32.05
N ARG A 11 20.54 6.63 32.45
CA ARG A 11 19.38 5.89 32.97
C ARG A 11 18.88 4.95 31.88
N GLU A 12 19.34 3.71 31.93
CA GLU A 12 18.83 2.60 31.15
C GLU A 12 17.38 2.37 31.58
N GLY A 13 16.46 2.99 30.85
CA GLY A 13 15.03 2.73 31.00
C GLY A 13 14.79 1.25 30.74
N LYS A 14 14.41 0.51 31.79
CA LYS A 14 13.93 -0.86 31.65
C LYS A 14 12.86 -0.91 30.56
N PRO A 15 12.87 -1.94 29.68
CA PRO A 15 11.86 -2.08 28.66
C PRO A 15 10.50 -2.14 29.35
N GLU A 16 9.72 -1.09 29.12
CA GLU A 16 8.35 -0.91 29.59
C GLU A 16 7.58 -2.19 29.28
N GLU A 17 7.08 -2.84 30.34
CA GLU A 17 6.32 -4.08 30.23
C GLU A 17 5.15 -3.83 29.27
N THR A 18 5.26 -4.41 28.08
CA THR A 18 4.23 -4.32 27.05
C THR A 18 2.95 -4.87 27.65
N HIS A 19 1.98 -3.97 27.91
CA HIS A 19 0.68 -4.25 28.54
C HIS A 19 0.09 -5.57 27.98
N PRO A 20 -0.48 -6.47 28.82
CA PRO A 20 -0.92 -7.80 28.40
C PRO A 20 -1.89 -7.79 27.20
N VAL A 21 -2.67 -6.73 27.03
CA VAL A 21 -3.58 -6.48 25.90
C VAL A 21 -2.82 -6.30 24.57
N VAL A 22 -1.66 -5.63 24.59
CA VAL A 22 -0.83 -5.41 23.40
C VAL A 22 -0.22 -6.74 22.93
N ARG A 23 0.19 -7.60 23.86
CA ARG A 23 0.71 -8.95 23.53
C ARG A 23 -0.39 -9.83 22.95
N GLU A 24 -1.59 -9.79 23.51
CA GLU A 24 -2.75 -10.54 23.01
C GLU A 24 -3.14 -10.10 21.59
N HIS A 25 -3.17 -8.79 21.30
CA HIS A 25 -3.45 -8.28 19.97
C HIS A 25 -2.35 -8.65 18.95
N ILE A 26 -1.08 -8.60 19.34
CA ILE A 26 0.05 -9.01 18.49
C ILE A 26 -0.08 -10.50 18.14
N ASP A 27 -0.41 -11.34 19.12
CA ASP A 27 -0.53 -12.79 18.91
C ASP A 27 -1.74 -13.13 18.02
N LEU A 28 -2.81 -12.34 18.09
CA LEU A 28 -4.02 -12.48 17.27
C LEU A 28 -3.75 -12.06 15.81
N ILE A 29 -3.08 -10.93 15.60
CA ILE A 29 -2.62 -10.49 14.26
C ILE A 29 -1.67 -11.53 13.67
N TYR A 30 -0.71 -12.01 14.45
CA TYR A 30 0.25 -13.02 14.02
C TYR A 30 -0.44 -14.33 13.61
N ARG A 31 -1.44 -14.81 14.37
CA ARG A 31 -2.21 -16.02 14.02
C ARG A 31 -3.07 -15.82 12.76
N LEU A 32 -3.75 -14.69 12.63
CA LEU A 32 -4.55 -14.36 11.44
C LEU A 32 -3.68 -14.26 10.18
N GLU A 33 -2.51 -13.62 10.28
CA GLU A 33 -1.56 -13.54 9.18
C GLU A 33 -0.99 -14.92 8.83
N LYS A 34 -0.67 -15.74 9.84
CA LYS A 34 -0.18 -17.11 9.64
C LYS A 34 -1.24 -18.03 9.02
N GLU A 35 -2.52 -17.90 9.40
CA GLU A 35 -3.63 -18.61 8.76
C GLU A 35 -3.89 -18.12 7.33
N SER A 36 -3.76 -16.81 7.08
CA SER A 36 -3.83 -16.23 5.74
C SER A 36 -2.71 -16.75 4.85
N LEU A 37 -1.48 -16.85 5.37
CA LEU A 37 -0.32 -17.43 4.69
C LEU A 37 -0.45 -18.94 4.48
N ALA A 38 -1.04 -19.66 5.44
CA ALA A 38 -1.25 -21.11 5.35
C ALA A 38 -2.35 -21.50 4.35
N ARG A 39 -3.31 -20.60 4.08
CA ARG A 39 -4.33 -20.79 3.04
C ARG A 39 -3.87 -20.39 1.63
N ARG A 40 -2.67 -19.82 1.47
CA ARG A 40 -2.19 -19.45 0.14
C ARG A 40 -1.89 -20.69 -0.68
N SER A 41 -2.59 -20.82 -1.80
CA SER A 41 -2.33 -21.86 -2.80
C SER A 41 -0.88 -21.76 -3.28
N PHE A 42 -0.27 -22.88 -3.67
CA PHE A 42 1.07 -22.91 -4.27
C PHE A 42 1.19 -21.92 -5.44
N LEU A 43 0.08 -21.75 -6.19
CA LEU A 43 -0.04 -20.79 -7.29
C LEU A 43 0.04 -19.33 -6.82
N GLU A 44 -0.52 -18.99 -5.65
CA GLU A 44 -0.44 -17.62 -5.11
C GLU A 44 0.97 -17.27 -4.63
N ARG A 45 1.69 -18.23 -4.05
CA ARG A 45 3.09 -18.05 -3.66
C ARG A 45 4.00 -17.90 -4.88
N ALA A 46 3.77 -18.71 -5.91
CA ALA A 46 4.47 -18.56 -7.19
C ALA A 46 4.16 -17.21 -7.85
N ALA A 47 2.89 -16.79 -7.82
CA ALA A 47 2.44 -15.50 -8.34
C ALA A 47 3.07 -14.29 -7.62
N ASP A 48 3.21 -14.36 -6.30
CA ASP A 48 3.89 -13.33 -5.50
C ASP A 48 5.38 -13.25 -5.88
N ALA A 49 6.08 -14.39 -5.90
CA ALA A 49 7.51 -14.45 -6.23
C ALA A 49 7.81 -13.99 -7.66
N VAL A 50 6.99 -14.42 -8.63
CA VAL A 50 7.10 -13.97 -10.03
C VAL A 50 6.76 -12.50 -10.13
N GLY A 51 5.71 -12.01 -9.45
CA GLY A 51 5.34 -10.60 -9.47
C GLY A 51 6.43 -9.67 -8.94
N ASP A 52 7.18 -10.10 -7.93
CA ASP A 52 8.31 -9.34 -7.39
C ASP A 52 9.55 -9.43 -8.30
N PHE A 53 9.79 -10.60 -8.90
CA PHE A 53 10.87 -10.81 -9.87
C PHE A 53 10.68 -9.99 -11.15
N LEU A 54 9.48 -9.99 -11.74
CA LEU A 54 9.17 -9.25 -12.97
C LEU A 54 9.28 -7.72 -12.81
N GLY A 55 9.13 -7.20 -11.60
CA GLY A 55 9.29 -5.78 -11.30
C GLY A 55 10.73 -5.37 -10.98
N SER A 56 11.68 -6.31 -10.98
CA SER A 56 13.07 -6.06 -10.55
C SER A 56 13.95 -5.63 -11.71
N ALA A 57 14.88 -4.71 -11.44
CA ALA A 57 15.94 -4.34 -12.39
C ALA A 57 16.82 -5.55 -12.76
N ALA A 58 16.95 -6.54 -11.88
CA ALA A 58 17.71 -7.76 -12.15
C ALA A 58 17.09 -8.61 -13.28
N PHE A 59 15.75 -8.67 -13.36
CA PHE A 59 15.05 -9.40 -14.43
C PHE A 59 15.32 -8.77 -15.80
N LEU A 60 15.29 -7.44 -15.87
CA LEU A 60 15.60 -6.69 -17.09
C LEU A 60 17.04 -6.92 -17.55
N LEU A 61 18.01 -6.85 -16.63
CA LEU A 61 19.42 -7.09 -16.94
C LEU A 61 19.69 -8.52 -17.39
N LEU A 62 19.02 -9.50 -16.77
CA LEU A 62 19.09 -10.91 -17.19
C LEU A 62 18.61 -11.06 -18.63
N HIS A 63 17.43 -10.53 -18.98
CA HIS A 63 16.88 -10.58 -20.34
C HIS A 63 17.79 -9.90 -21.35
N ALA A 64 18.27 -8.69 -21.04
CA ALA A 64 19.19 -7.96 -21.90
C ALA A 64 20.47 -8.77 -22.17
N THR A 65 21.02 -9.43 -21.15
CA THR A 65 22.21 -10.28 -21.28
C THR A 65 21.93 -11.52 -22.13
N VAL A 66 20.81 -12.20 -21.90
CA VAL A 66 20.40 -13.38 -22.67
C VAL A 66 20.20 -13.03 -24.14
N PHE A 67 19.45 -11.97 -24.46
CA PHE A 67 19.25 -11.54 -25.85
C PHE A 67 20.57 -11.11 -26.50
N THR A 68 21.42 -10.36 -25.79
CA THR A 68 22.74 -9.94 -26.31
C THR A 68 23.60 -11.15 -26.65
N LEU A 69 23.67 -12.13 -25.75
CA LEU A 69 24.42 -13.37 -25.98
C LEU A 69 23.84 -14.17 -27.16
N TYR A 70 22.50 -14.24 -27.25
CA TYR A 70 21.80 -14.91 -28.34
C TYR A 70 22.13 -14.30 -29.70
N PHE A 71 22.12 -12.97 -29.80
CA PHE A 71 22.53 -12.26 -31.02
C PHE A 71 24.02 -12.50 -31.33
N LEU A 72 24.91 -12.44 -30.33
CA LEU A 72 26.34 -12.68 -30.55
C LEU A 72 26.63 -14.07 -31.14
N ILE A 73 25.90 -15.09 -30.68
CA ILE A 73 26.02 -16.46 -31.19
C ILE A 73 25.47 -16.55 -32.62
N ASN A 74 24.29 -15.99 -32.90
CA ASN A 74 23.62 -16.16 -34.19
C ASN A 74 24.12 -15.21 -35.30
N LEU A 75 24.70 -14.04 -34.97
CA LEU A 75 25.34 -13.13 -35.93
C LEU A 75 26.74 -13.59 -36.38
N ARG A 76 27.11 -14.84 -36.09
CA ARG A 76 28.34 -15.48 -36.60
C ARG A 76 29.64 -14.84 -36.09
N HIS A 77 29.57 -14.11 -34.98
CA HIS A 77 30.77 -13.58 -34.29
C HIS A 77 31.63 -14.68 -33.67
N ILE A 78 31.09 -15.90 -33.52
CA ILE A 78 31.82 -17.06 -33.00
C ILE A 78 32.02 -18.05 -34.16
N PRO A 79 33.26 -18.19 -34.70
CA PRO A 79 33.51 -18.98 -35.92
C PRO A 79 33.31 -20.50 -35.77
N TRP A 80 33.13 -21.00 -34.55
CA TRP A 80 33.01 -22.43 -34.24
C TRP A 80 31.58 -22.91 -34.00
N ILE A 81 30.59 -22.01 -33.95
CA ILE A 81 29.19 -22.37 -33.68
C ILE A 81 28.39 -22.24 -34.98
N PRO A 82 27.68 -23.31 -35.43
CA PRO A 82 26.77 -23.20 -36.56
C PRO A 82 25.62 -22.25 -36.23
N VAL A 83 25.23 -21.41 -37.18
CA VAL A 83 24.09 -20.50 -37.03
C VAL A 83 22.83 -21.36 -36.85
N PHE A 84 22.22 -21.26 -35.68
CA PHE A 84 21.04 -22.06 -35.31
C PHE A 84 19.73 -21.36 -35.71
N ASP A 85 19.68 -20.03 -35.54
CA ASP A 85 18.53 -19.20 -35.90
C ASP A 85 19.00 -18.03 -36.79
N PRO A 86 18.97 -18.20 -38.14
CA PRO A 86 19.32 -17.13 -39.07
C PRO A 86 18.34 -15.96 -38.96
N TYR A 87 18.80 -14.74 -39.26
CA TYR A 87 17.91 -13.59 -39.40
C TYR A 87 16.77 -13.94 -40.38
N PRO A 88 15.47 -13.85 -39.99
CA PRO A 88 14.88 -12.93 -38.99
C PRO A 88 14.65 -13.45 -37.55
N PHE A 89 15.31 -14.52 -37.10
CA PHE A 89 15.18 -15.11 -35.77
C PHE A 89 13.77 -15.66 -35.44
N GLU A 90 13.32 -16.69 -36.16
CA GLU A 90 11.96 -17.21 -36.04
C GLU A 90 11.75 -17.94 -34.70
N LEU A 91 12.77 -18.66 -34.20
CA LEU A 91 12.69 -19.38 -32.94
C LEU A 91 12.65 -18.43 -31.76
N LEU A 92 13.50 -17.39 -31.77
CA LEU A 92 13.49 -16.35 -30.74
C LEU A 92 12.15 -15.62 -30.71
N SER A 93 11.60 -15.29 -31.88
CA SER A 93 10.32 -14.58 -32.01
C SER A 93 9.15 -15.39 -31.45
N MET A 94 9.11 -16.69 -31.74
CA MET A 94 8.10 -17.60 -31.20
C MET A 94 8.22 -17.71 -29.67
N ALA A 95 9.43 -17.93 -29.16
CA ALA A 95 9.69 -18.05 -27.72
C ALA A 95 9.30 -16.77 -26.96
N THR A 96 9.74 -15.61 -27.46
CA THR A 96 9.44 -14.30 -26.86
C THR A 96 7.93 -14.00 -26.86
N SER A 97 7.21 -14.42 -27.91
CA SER A 97 5.76 -14.23 -27.98
C SER A 97 5.00 -15.01 -26.91
N VAL A 98 5.41 -16.27 -26.68
CA VAL A 98 4.84 -17.10 -25.60
C VAL A 98 5.22 -16.53 -24.23
N GLU A 99 6.48 -16.12 -24.06
CA GLU A 99 6.94 -15.48 -22.83
C GLU A 99 6.15 -14.20 -22.51
N ALA A 100 5.91 -13.35 -23.50
CA ALA A 100 5.13 -12.13 -23.34
C ALA A 100 3.68 -12.40 -22.88
N LEU A 101 3.05 -13.49 -23.34
CA LEU A 101 1.73 -13.90 -22.86
C LEU A 101 1.73 -14.25 -21.37
N PHE A 102 2.75 -15.00 -20.92
CA PHE A 102 2.93 -15.32 -19.51
C PHE A 102 3.17 -14.04 -18.69
N LEU A 103 4.06 -13.16 -19.15
CA LEU A 103 4.34 -11.88 -18.50
C LEU A 103 3.08 -11.03 -18.35
N SER A 104 2.30 -10.87 -19.42
CA SER A 104 1.05 -10.11 -19.41
C SER A 104 0.06 -10.69 -18.39
N THR A 105 -0.09 -12.02 -18.37
CA THR A 105 -0.97 -12.70 -17.40
C THR A 105 -0.52 -12.49 -15.96
N PHE A 106 0.79 -12.59 -15.68
CA PHE A 106 1.34 -12.32 -14.35
C PHE A 106 1.20 -10.86 -13.93
N VAL A 107 1.38 -9.92 -14.86
CA VAL A 107 1.16 -8.50 -14.63
C VAL A 107 -0.30 -8.23 -14.30
N LEU A 108 -1.26 -8.78 -15.07
CA LEU A 108 -2.69 -8.65 -14.80
C LEU A 108 -3.06 -9.23 -13.44
N MET A 109 -2.51 -10.37 -13.06
CA MET A 109 -2.74 -10.96 -11.74
C MET A 109 -2.18 -10.06 -10.62
N LYS A 110 -0.98 -9.50 -10.79
CA LYS A 110 -0.40 -8.54 -9.84
C LYS A 110 -1.25 -7.27 -9.75
N GLN A 111 -1.72 -6.74 -10.87
CA GLN A 111 -2.61 -5.59 -10.94
C GLN A 111 -3.93 -5.84 -10.23
N ASN A 112 -4.59 -6.98 -10.49
CA ASN A 112 -5.84 -7.35 -9.83
C ASN A 112 -5.66 -7.44 -8.30
N ARG A 113 -4.55 -8.05 -7.83
CA ARG A 113 -4.22 -8.12 -6.40
C ARG A 113 -3.98 -6.73 -5.78
N MET A 114 -3.28 -5.85 -6.49
CA MET A 114 -3.07 -4.47 -6.03
C MET A 114 -4.37 -3.68 -5.99
N GLY A 115 -5.25 -3.84 -7.00
CA GLY A 115 -6.58 -3.23 -7.06
C GLY A 115 -7.43 -3.59 -5.84
N ARG A 116 -7.58 -4.89 -5.55
CA ARG A 116 -8.34 -5.34 -4.37
C ARG A 116 -7.83 -4.76 -3.04
N ARG A 117 -6.50 -4.59 -2.91
CA ARG A 117 -5.89 -3.97 -1.72
C ARG A 117 -6.14 -2.46 -1.69
N ALA A 118 -6.08 -1.79 -2.84
CA ALA A 118 -6.40 -0.38 -2.95
C ALA A 118 -7.87 -0.12 -2.58
N ASP A 119 -8.81 -0.90 -3.10
CA ASP A 119 -10.24 -0.77 -2.78
C ASP A 119 -10.52 -0.92 -1.28
N SER A 120 -9.86 -1.90 -0.64
CA SER A 120 -9.98 -2.12 0.80
C SER A 120 -9.45 -0.92 1.60
N ARG A 121 -8.33 -0.31 1.16
CA ARG A 121 -7.77 0.89 1.80
C ARG A 121 -8.69 2.08 1.63
N THR A 122 -9.20 2.31 0.42
CA THR A 122 -10.17 3.37 0.14
C THR A 122 -11.41 3.26 1.04
N HIS A 123 -11.92 2.05 1.25
CA HIS A 123 -13.06 1.84 2.14
C HIS A 123 -12.74 2.14 3.61
N LEU A 124 -11.55 1.77 4.10
CA LEU A 124 -11.09 2.11 5.45
C LEU A 124 -10.87 3.62 5.63
N ASP A 125 -10.25 4.27 4.65
CA ASP A 125 -10.01 5.72 4.67
C ASP A 125 -11.33 6.49 4.70
N LEU A 126 -12.34 6.05 3.94
CA LEU A 126 -13.69 6.62 4.00
C LEU A 126 -14.29 6.48 5.41
N GLN A 127 -14.20 5.30 6.02
CA GLN A 127 -14.72 5.10 7.39
C GLN A 127 -14.01 5.97 8.42
N ILE A 128 -12.68 6.10 8.34
CA ILE A 128 -11.90 6.96 9.23
C ILE A 128 -12.31 8.42 9.06
N ASN A 129 -12.51 8.87 7.83
CA ASN A 129 -12.97 10.24 7.56
C ASN A 129 -14.36 10.50 8.16
N LEU A 130 -15.31 9.59 7.97
CA LEU A 130 -16.66 9.71 8.56
C LEU A 130 -16.64 9.73 10.09
N LEU A 131 -15.81 8.87 10.70
CA LEU A 131 -15.63 8.86 12.14
C LEU A 131 -15.02 10.17 12.64
N THR A 132 -13.97 10.66 11.95
CA THR A 132 -13.29 11.92 12.27
C THR A 132 -14.25 13.10 12.17
N GLU A 133 -15.10 13.14 11.14
CA GLU A 133 -16.13 14.18 10.99
C GLU A 133 -17.12 14.18 12.15
N LYS A 134 -17.57 12.99 12.58
CA LYS A 134 -18.44 12.84 13.75
C LYS A 134 -17.75 13.32 15.03
N GLU A 135 -16.49 12.95 15.25
CA GLU A 135 -15.71 13.37 16.42
C GLU A 135 -15.50 14.88 16.44
N ILE A 136 -15.16 15.50 15.29
CA ILE A 136 -15.04 16.95 15.15
C ILE A 136 -16.37 17.62 15.48
N THR A 137 -17.49 17.09 14.98
CA THR A 137 -18.83 17.63 15.27
C THR A 137 -19.11 17.59 16.78
N LEU A 138 -18.79 16.49 17.45
CA LEU A 138 -18.94 16.37 18.90
C LEU A 138 -18.06 17.38 19.65
N VAL A 139 -16.81 17.54 19.22
CA VAL A 139 -15.91 18.55 19.79
C VAL A 139 -16.47 19.96 19.61
N LEU A 140 -16.98 20.31 18.43
CA LEU A 140 -17.63 21.60 18.17
C LEU A 140 -18.86 21.82 19.06
N GLN A 141 -19.69 20.80 19.25
CA GLN A 141 -20.85 20.85 20.15
C GLN A 141 -20.41 21.05 21.61
N MET A 142 -19.39 20.34 22.08
CA MET A 142 -18.85 20.52 23.43
C MET A 142 -18.26 21.92 23.63
N LEU A 143 -17.52 22.44 22.65
CA LEU A 143 -16.98 23.80 22.67
C LEU A 143 -18.09 24.86 22.71
N ARG A 144 -19.19 24.65 21.99
CA ARG A 144 -20.36 25.53 22.03
C ARG A 144 -20.99 25.57 23.43
N VAL A 145 -21.23 24.40 24.03
CA VAL A 145 -21.80 24.29 25.40
C VAL A 145 -20.87 24.98 26.42
N MET A 146 -19.57 24.80 26.31
CA MET A 146 -18.59 25.48 27.18
C MET A 146 -18.59 27.00 26.95
N GLY A 147 -18.64 27.45 25.69
CA GLY A 147 -18.70 28.87 25.35
C GLY A 147 -19.95 29.58 25.88
N GLU A 148 -21.10 28.90 25.84
CA GLU A 148 -22.35 29.37 26.45
C GLU A 148 -22.22 29.48 27.98
N HIS A 149 -21.65 28.46 28.64
CA HIS A 149 -21.46 28.47 30.09
C HIS A 149 -20.49 29.57 30.57
N MET A 150 -19.46 29.88 29.79
CA MET A 150 -18.49 30.94 30.09
C MET A 150 -18.95 32.35 29.70
N GLY A 151 -20.17 32.51 29.14
CA GLY A 151 -20.70 33.81 28.73
C GLY A 151 -20.03 34.42 27.49
N VAL A 152 -19.36 33.60 26.66
CA VAL A 152 -18.64 34.02 25.44
C VAL A 152 -19.57 33.97 24.20
N SER A 153 -20.88 33.88 24.39
CA SER A 153 -21.87 33.58 23.35
C SER A 153 -21.92 34.56 22.16
N GLN A 154 -21.39 35.79 22.27
CA GLN A 154 -21.53 36.82 21.23
C GLN A 154 -20.70 36.60 19.94
N LYS A 155 -19.74 35.67 19.89
CA LYS A 155 -18.94 35.43 18.66
C LYS A 155 -19.23 34.12 17.93
N PHE A 156 -19.98 33.20 18.52
CA PHE A 156 -20.29 31.90 17.92
C PHE A 156 -21.52 31.92 17.00
N GLU A 157 -22.29 33.01 16.99
CA GLU A 157 -23.46 33.22 16.10
C GLU A 157 -23.09 33.83 14.73
N THR A 158 -21.82 33.77 14.34
CA THR A 158 -21.47 34.10 12.95
C THR A 158 -21.84 32.89 12.10
N GLY A 159 -22.75 33.05 11.13
CA GLY A 159 -23.42 31.96 10.40
C GLY A 159 -22.53 30.88 9.77
N GLU A 160 -21.22 31.10 9.70
CA GLU A 160 -20.21 30.14 9.25
C GLU A 160 -20.06 28.92 10.18
N LEU A 161 -20.14 29.09 11.51
CA LEU A 161 -20.00 27.97 12.47
C LEU A 161 -21.25 27.09 12.55
N GLN A 162 -22.42 27.66 12.24
CA GLN A 162 -23.69 26.93 12.22
C GLN A 162 -23.83 26.05 10.97
N GLY A 163 -23.09 26.35 9.89
CA GLY A 163 -22.89 25.47 8.74
C GLY A 163 -21.88 24.35 9.03
N LEU A 164 -20.81 24.61 9.78
CA LEU A 164 -19.79 23.62 10.16
C LEU A 164 -20.24 22.65 11.28
N ALA A 165 -21.18 23.06 12.13
CA ALA A 165 -21.73 22.22 13.21
C ALA A 165 -22.90 21.33 12.78
N GLN A 166 -23.40 21.51 11.56
CA GLN A 166 -24.28 20.54 10.94
C GLN A 166 -23.39 19.42 10.38
N VAL A 167 -23.65 18.19 10.83
CA VAL A 167 -23.17 16.98 10.14
C VAL A 167 -23.57 17.18 8.69
N THR A 168 -22.62 17.48 7.80
CA THR A 168 -22.94 17.55 6.38
C THR A 168 -23.04 16.08 5.99
N PRO A 169 -24.24 15.52 5.82
CA PRO A 169 -24.36 14.09 5.68
C PRO A 169 -23.61 13.74 4.40
N VAL A 170 -22.53 12.99 4.51
CA VAL A 170 -21.74 12.56 3.36
C VAL A 170 -22.65 11.81 2.39
N GLU A 171 -23.74 11.23 2.87
CA GLU A 171 -24.82 10.66 2.07
C GLU A 171 -25.54 11.70 1.19
N GLN A 172 -25.79 12.92 1.68
CA GLN A 172 -26.39 14.00 0.89
C GLN A 172 -25.42 14.56 -0.14
N LEU A 173 -24.14 14.69 0.20
CA LEU A 173 -23.09 15.08 -0.75
C LEU A 173 -22.90 14.03 -1.85
N ALA A 174 -22.90 12.73 -1.50
CA ALA A 174 -22.82 11.65 -2.48
C ALA A 174 -24.05 11.63 -3.41
N THR A 175 -25.24 11.86 -2.84
CA THR A 175 -26.49 11.92 -3.62
C THR A 175 -26.52 13.14 -4.56
N GLU A 176 -26.10 14.32 -4.09
CA GLU A 176 -26.00 15.52 -4.94
C GLU A 176 -24.93 15.40 -6.02
N LEU A 177 -23.85 14.65 -5.76
CA LEU A 177 -22.78 14.44 -6.72
C LEU A 177 -23.20 13.48 -7.84
N ASP A 178 -23.91 12.39 -7.51
CA ASP A 178 -24.53 11.48 -8.49
C ASP A 178 -25.62 12.17 -9.32
N GLU A 179 -26.37 13.12 -8.74
CA GLU A 179 -27.37 13.91 -9.47
C GLU A 179 -26.75 14.92 -10.46
N LYS A 180 -25.51 15.36 -10.22
CA LYS A 180 -24.83 16.40 -11.01
C LYS A 180 -23.74 15.89 -11.95
N MET A 181 -23.33 14.62 -11.86
CA MET A 181 -22.42 14.02 -12.83
C MET A 181 -23.22 13.31 -13.93
N PRO A 182 -23.28 13.84 -15.17
CA PRO A 182 -23.70 13.02 -16.30
C PRO A 182 -22.59 11.99 -16.57
N GLU A 183 -22.99 10.75 -16.91
CA GLU A 183 -22.06 9.66 -17.28
C GLU A 183 -21.01 10.05 -18.33
#